data_AF-A0A0R2CWX1-F1
#
_entry.id   AF-A0A0R2CWX1-F1
#
_cell.length_a   1.000
_cell.length_b   1.000
_cell.length_c   1.000
_cell.angle_alpha   90.00
_cell.angle_beta   90.00
_cell.angle_gamma   90.00
#
_symmetry.space_group_name_H-M   'P 1'
#
loop_
_entity.id
_entity.type
_entity.pdbx_description
1 polymer ?
#
loop_
_entity_poly.entity_id
_entity_poly.type
_entity_poly.pdbx_seq_one_letter_code
_entity_poly.pdbx_strand_id
1 'polypeptide(L)'
;MKSTLKNSLFVGLAALGFVTLAGAANANNASAATTTNGFHQLTGVNANQRNVSFTGSNDLLSAPKYNSKVVASTTTLRKLAASDNSKDNFRAYGYTVNSRGSVYYKIVSFDKQYRGWIYGGKTVNNFGGGVAKYTTSNETAATSTEKANTYVFAKPGTTNDGNSVTYVAPAYTQYKIGRKVMDTTDYKNDKLKVTKAATRTREGDRWLYVTDGAHPEVNGWIKSTGLKNYKSEGVNQTTASMVFNYSNYDVAGQKTTSTISNISGLRLLFNSNVNFTDAVNTFNRDASVKGNKSDILSRSDLLAALKKDGLSTVYMKITPTLLPRIPGGILDHLDNTGIFMKFNIDTDALPQNVHYGDNIRLSYTIEPQNLYVKAPIQTIIADNTKNSDGYYAVPMNNDVIRSIVSGLATIEF
;
A
#
# COMPACT_ATOMS: atom_id res chain seq x y z
N MET A 1 8.55 -0.83 -58.27
CA MET A 1 7.17 -1.28 -58.03
C MET A 1 7.20 -2.27 -56.86
N LYS A 2 6.67 -1.87 -55.71
CA LYS A 2 5.43 -2.37 -55.09
C LYS A 2 5.55 -3.84 -54.65
N SER A 3 5.82 -4.07 -53.36
CA SER A 3 4.86 -4.45 -52.28
C SER A 3 4.55 -5.95 -52.35
N THR A 4 4.37 -6.76 -51.31
CA THR A 4 3.87 -6.68 -49.93
C THR A 4 3.87 -8.17 -49.45
N LEU A 5 3.92 -8.61 -48.19
CA LEU A 5 3.04 -8.33 -47.05
C LEU A 5 3.66 -9.08 -45.84
N LYS A 6 3.87 -8.39 -44.73
CA LYS A 6 3.97 -9.00 -43.38
C LYS A 6 2.55 -9.15 -42.84
N ASN A 7 2.24 -10.26 -42.16
CA ASN A 7 1.23 -10.40 -41.08
C ASN A 7 1.05 -11.87 -40.69
N SER A 8 1.85 -12.39 -39.76
CA SER A 8 1.56 -13.67 -39.10
C SER A 8 0.61 -13.44 -37.93
N LEU A 9 -0.67 -13.73 -38.16
CA LEU A 9 -1.74 -13.70 -37.17
C LEU A 9 -1.68 -14.99 -36.34
N PHE A 10 -1.03 -14.96 -35.17
CA PHE A 10 -1.12 -16.07 -34.22
C PHE A 10 -2.45 -15.99 -33.46
N VAL A 11 -3.42 -16.78 -33.92
CA VAL A 11 -4.71 -17.01 -33.25
C VAL A 11 -4.50 -18.05 -32.14
N GLY A 12 -4.35 -17.59 -30.90
CA GLY A 12 -4.44 -18.43 -29.71
C GLY A 12 -5.90 -18.78 -29.42
N LEU A 13 -6.37 -19.91 -29.95
CA LEU A 13 -7.67 -20.50 -29.66
C LEU A 13 -7.67 -21.08 -28.23
N ALA A 14 -8.10 -20.31 -27.23
CA ALA A 14 -8.37 -20.85 -25.90
C ALA A 14 -9.78 -21.43 -25.87
N ALA A 15 -9.88 -22.76 -25.77
CA ALA A 15 -11.12 -23.49 -25.58
C ALA A 15 -11.85 -23.01 -24.31
N LEU A 16 -13.12 -22.61 -24.46
CA LEU A 16 -13.99 -22.19 -23.36
C LEU A 16 -14.59 -23.44 -22.69
N GLY A 17 -13.92 -23.95 -21.66
CA GLY A 17 -14.52 -24.93 -20.75
C GLY A 17 -15.64 -24.28 -19.93
N PHE A 18 -16.87 -24.72 -20.15
CA PHE A 18 -18.01 -24.42 -19.28
C PHE A 18 -17.82 -25.15 -17.94
N VAL A 19 -17.63 -24.42 -16.83
CA VAL A 19 -17.78 -25.00 -15.49
C VAL A 19 -19.19 -24.73 -15.00
N THR A 20 -20.00 -25.79 -14.88
CA THR A 20 -21.34 -25.74 -14.29
C THR A 20 -21.23 -25.81 -12.76
N LEU A 21 -21.44 -24.70 -12.07
CA LEU A 21 -21.76 -24.72 -10.64
C LEU A 21 -23.28 -24.77 -10.48
N ALA A 22 -23.79 -25.92 -10.04
CA ALA A 22 -25.18 -26.12 -9.68
C ALA A 22 -25.37 -25.81 -8.19
N GLY A 23 -26.28 -24.88 -7.90
CA GLY A 23 -26.79 -24.60 -6.56
C GLY A 23 -28.16 -23.98 -6.72
N ALA A 24 -29.20 -24.78 -6.59
CA ALA A 24 -30.59 -24.34 -6.73
C ALA A 24 -31.01 -23.54 -5.49
N ALA A 25 -31.48 -22.31 -5.71
CA ALA A 25 -32.27 -21.56 -4.75
C ALA A 25 -33.39 -20.85 -5.53
N ASN A 26 -34.62 -20.94 -5.01
CA ASN A 26 -35.84 -20.43 -5.64
C ASN A 26 -35.71 -18.93 -5.97
N ALA A 27 -35.77 -18.60 -7.25
CA ALA A 27 -35.67 -17.25 -7.79
C ALA A 27 -37.02 -16.52 -7.72
N ASN A 28 -37.02 -15.28 -7.23
CA ASN A 28 -38.14 -14.36 -7.42
C ASN A 28 -38.20 -13.96 -8.91
N ASN A 29 -39.13 -14.57 -9.63
CA ASN A 29 -39.37 -14.33 -11.05
C ASN A 29 -40.04 -12.95 -11.28
N ALA A 30 -39.25 -11.91 -11.51
CA ALA A 30 -39.76 -10.64 -12.01
C ALA A 30 -40.19 -10.76 -13.50
N SER A 31 -41.51 -10.90 -13.70
CA SER A 31 -42.31 -10.59 -14.91
C SER A 31 -41.68 -10.84 -16.28
N ALA A 32 -41.77 -12.06 -16.78
CA ALA A 32 -41.34 -12.35 -18.15
C ALA A 32 -42.29 -11.83 -19.22
N ALA A 33 -41.70 -11.24 -20.26
CA ALA A 33 -42.30 -11.00 -21.55
C ALA A 33 -41.35 -11.53 -22.63
N THR A 34 -41.88 -12.02 -23.74
CA THR A 34 -41.14 -12.44 -24.93
C THR A 34 -40.26 -11.29 -25.43
N THR A 35 -38.98 -11.55 -25.71
CA THR A 35 -38.10 -10.56 -26.34
C THR A 35 -38.46 -10.47 -27.82
N THR A 36 -39.06 -9.36 -28.20
CA THR A 36 -39.39 -9.04 -29.60
C THR A 36 -38.16 -8.60 -30.39
N ASN A 37 -37.12 -8.09 -29.71
CA ASN A 37 -35.95 -7.52 -30.35
C ASN A 37 -34.69 -8.31 -29.98
N GLY A 38 -33.84 -8.60 -30.97
CA GLY A 38 -32.62 -9.38 -30.82
C GLY A 38 -31.56 -8.72 -29.93
N PHE A 39 -30.33 -9.25 -29.96
CA PHE A 39 -29.19 -8.60 -29.29
C PHE A 39 -28.83 -7.29 -30.02
N HIS A 40 -28.71 -6.21 -29.27
CA HIS A 40 -28.19 -4.93 -29.74
C HIS A 40 -26.88 -4.59 -29.03
N GLN A 41 -25.87 -4.19 -29.78
CA GLN A 41 -24.63 -3.69 -29.19
C GLN A 41 -24.87 -2.35 -28.50
N LEU A 42 -24.27 -2.15 -27.32
CA LEU A 42 -24.32 -0.85 -26.68
C LEU A 42 -23.40 0.11 -27.46
N THR A 43 -23.92 1.23 -27.97
CA THR A 43 -23.13 2.20 -28.77
C THR A 43 -23.20 3.64 -28.23
N GLY A 44 -24.21 3.99 -27.42
CA GLY A 44 -24.42 5.34 -26.87
C GLY A 44 -23.69 5.67 -25.56
N VAL A 45 -22.76 4.84 -25.11
CA VAL A 45 -21.97 5.05 -23.88
C VAL A 45 -20.51 4.80 -24.19
N ASN A 46 -19.60 5.67 -23.75
CA ASN A 46 -18.17 5.49 -23.98
C ASN A 46 -17.69 4.15 -23.43
N ALA A 47 -16.64 3.58 -24.04
CA ALA A 47 -16.16 2.28 -23.61
C ALA A 47 -15.89 2.28 -22.09
N ASN A 48 -15.19 3.26 -21.54
CA ASN A 48 -14.86 3.26 -20.11
C ASN A 48 -16.06 3.46 -19.17
N GLN A 49 -17.24 3.81 -19.68
CA GLN A 49 -18.45 4.10 -18.91
C GLN A 49 -19.45 2.93 -18.87
N ARG A 50 -19.14 1.78 -19.49
CA ARG A 50 -20.02 0.59 -19.47
C ARG A 50 -19.63 -0.45 -18.42
N ASN A 51 -18.70 -0.08 -17.53
CA ASN A 51 -18.37 -0.90 -16.38
C ASN A 51 -19.49 -0.75 -15.35
N VAL A 52 -19.95 -1.87 -14.82
CA VAL A 52 -21.11 -1.95 -13.95
C VAL A 52 -20.82 -2.85 -12.76
N SER A 53 -21.54 -2.61 -11.67
CA SER A 53 -21.63 -3.53 -10.54
C SER A 53 -23.10 -3.89 -10.32
N PHE A 54 -23.34 -4.90 -9.49
CA PHE A 54 -24.68 -5.41 -9.23
C PHE A 54 -25.28 -4.76 -7.99
N THR A 55 -26.57 -4.45 -8.06
CA THR A 55 -27.35 -3.98 -6.89
C THR A 55 -27.79 -5.15 -6.01
N GLY A 56 -27.77 -6.38 -6.54
CA GLY A 56 -28.23 -7.57 -5.84
C GLY A 56 -29.75 -7.77 -5.85
N SER A 57 -30.49 -6.98 -6.64
CA SER A 57 -31.95 -7.05 -6.71
C SER A 57 -32.50 -8.02 -7.76
N ASN A 58 -31.68 -8.49 -8.70
CA ASN A 58 -32.09 -9.38 -9.80
C ASN A 58 -31.01 -10.43 -10.08
N ASP A 59 -31.41 -11.62 -10.51
CA ASP A 59 -30.50 -12.68 -10.93
C ASP A 59 -29.85 -12.39 -12.29
N LEU A 60 -28.67 -12.98 -12.52
CA LEU A 60 -28.05 -13.04 -13.85
C LEU A 60 -28.55 -14.28 -14.57
N LEU A 61 -29.17 -14.10 -15.73
CA LEU A 61 -29.87 -15.14 -16.48
C LEU A 61 -29.12 -15.55 -17.75
N SER A 62 -29.32 -16.78 -18.22
CA SER A 62 -28.73 -17.27 -19.47
C SER A 62 -29.33 -16.60 -20.72
N ALA A 63 -30.63 -16.32 -20.66
CA ALA A 63 -31.43 -15.60 -21.65
C ALA A 63 -32.42 -14.62 -20.98
N PRO A 64 -32.83 -13.54 -21.66
CA PRO A 64 -33.76 -12.54 -21.12
C PRO A 64 -35.23 -12.95 -21.30
N LYS A 65 -35.60 -14.17 -20.88
CA LYS A 65 -36.95 -14.75 -21.08
C LYS A 65 -37.48 -15.43 -19.81
N TYR A 66 -38.76 -15.80 -19.81
CA TYR A 66 -39.35 -16.61 -18.75
C TYR A 66 -38.65 -17.96 -18.61
N ASN A 67 -38.58 -18.50 -17.38
CA ASN A 67 -37.97 -19.80 -17.07
C ASN A 67 -36.54 -19.95 -17.61
N SER A 68 -35.81 -18.84 -17.69
CA SER A 68 -34.41 -18.83 -18.07
C SER A 68 -33.56 -19.42 -16.96
N LYS A 69 -32.55 -20.22 -17.32
CA LYS A 69 -31.58 -20.73 -16.34
C LYS A 69 -30.85 -19.57 -15.67
N VAL A 70 -30.78 -19.60 -14.35
CA VAL A 70 -29.97 -18.69 -13.54
C VAL A 70 -28.49 -19.04 -13.73
N VAL A 71 -27.70 -18.07 -14.17
CA VAL A 71 -26.24 -18.13 -14.28
C VAL A 71 -25.59 -17.75 -12.94
N ALA A 72 -26.13 -16.74 -12.26
CA ALA A 72 -25.72 -16.38 -10.91
C ALA A 72 -26.92 -15.77 -10.14
N SER A 73 -27.14 -16.25 -8.93
CA SER A 73 -28.22 -15.77 -8.06
C SER A 73 -27.91 -14.38 -7.49
N THR A 74 -28.93 -13.66 -7.03
CA THR A 74 -28.79 -12.38 -6.32
C THR A 74 -27.77 -12.44 -5.19
N THR A 75 -27.75 -13.53 -4.42
CA THR A 75 -26.76 -13.77 -3.36
C THR A 75 -25.33 -13.83 -3.91
N THR A 76 -25.13 -14.55 -5.02
CA THR A 76 -23.82 -14.62 -5.70
C THR A 76 -23.42 -13.25 -6.24
N LEU A 77 -24.35 -12.53 -6.85
CA LEU A 77 -24.10 -11.20 -7.39
C LEU A 77 -23.78 -10.16 -6.31
N ARG A 78 -24.39 -10.25 -5.12
CA ARG A 78 -24.01 -9.40 -3.97
C ARG A 78 -22.57 -9.68 -3.51
N LYS A 79 -22.17 -10.95 -3.46
CA LYS A 79 -20.77 -11.32 -3.15
C LYS A 79 -19.80 -10.77 -4.20
N LEU A 80 -20.11 -10.91 -5.48
CA LEU A 80 -19.30 -10.37 -6.57
C LEU A 80 -19.28 -8.82 -6.59
N ALA A 81 -20.39 -8.19 -6.23
CA ALA A 81 -20.44 -6.73 -6.08
C ALA A 81 -19.53 -6.25 -4.94
N ALA A 82 -19.47 -6.99 -3.83
CA ALA A 82 -18.64 -6.71 -2.66
C ALA A 82 -17.19 -7.23 -2.76
N SER A 83 -16.82 -7.90 -3.85
CA SER A 83 -15.47 -8.47 -4.02
C SER A 83 -14.38 -7.40 -3.98
N ASP A 84 -13.26 -7.75 -3.38
CA ASP A 84 -12.00 -6.99 -3.35
C ASP A 84 -11.09 -7.33 -4.54
N ASN A 85 -11.55 -8.15 -5.49
CA ASN A 85 -10.78 -8.57 -6.67
C ASN A 85 -11.31 -7.94 -7.97
N SER A 86 -10.46 -7.18 -8.68
CA SER A 86 -10.82 -6.57 -9.98
C SER A 86 -11.14 -7.57 -11.09
N LYS A 87 -10.81 -8.85 -10.94
CA LYS A 87 -11.30 -9.91 -11.86
C LYS A 87 -12.84 -10.00 -11.86
N ASP A 88 -13.46 -9.63 -10.73
CA ASP A 88 -14.91 -9.53 -10.54
C ASP A 88 -15.45 -8.15 -10.94
N ASN A 89 -14.75 -7.42 -11.81
CA ASN A 89 -15.33 -6.29 -12.52
C ASN A 89 -16.21 -6.80 -13.66
N PHE A 90 -17.29 -6.07 -13.93
CA PHE A 90 -18.28 -6.45 -14.94
C PHE A 90 -18.46 -5.35 -15.96
N ARG A 91 -18.83 -5.78 -17.18
CA ARG A 91 -19.13 -4.87 -18.27
C ARG A 91 -20.43 -5.23 -18.96
N ALA A 92 -21.29 -4.23 -19.10
CA ALA A 92 -22.41 -4.29 -20.04
C ALA A 92 -21.90 -4.00 -21.46
N TYR A 93 -22.19 -4.90 -22.41
CA TYR A 93 -21.71 -4.76 -23.79
C TYR A 93 -22.83 -4.80 -24.84
N GLY A 94 -24.05 -5.15 -24.43
CA GLY A 94 -25.23 -5.08 -25.28
C GLY A 94 -26.50 -5.07 -24.46
N TYR A 95 -27.63 -4.97 -25.13
CA TYR A 95 -28.95 -4.95 -24.52
C TYR A 95 -30.00 -5.59 -25.43
N THR A 96 -31.16 -5.87 -24.86
CA THR A 96 -32.42 -6.14 -25.56
C THR A 96 -33.55 -5.43 -24.82
N VAL A 97 -34.65 -5.19 -25.50
CA VAL A 97 -35.88 -4.64 -24.93
C VAL A 97 -37.00 -5.65 -25.18
N ASN A 98 -37.71 -6.04 -24.12
CA ASN A 98 -38.84 -6.94 -24.27
C ASN A 98 -40.11 -6.18 -24.71
N SER A 99 -41.17 -6.91 -25.04
CA SER A 99 -42.45 -6.30 -25.47
C SER A 99 -43.11 -5.37 -24.44
N ARG A 100 -42.67 -5.42 -23.17
CA ARG A 100 -43.14 -4.54 -22.08
C ARG A 100 -42.25 -3.31 -21.86
N GLY A 101 -41.24 -3.09 -22.72
CA GLY A 101 -40.30 -1.97 -22.60
C GLY A 101 -39.23 -2.14 -21.52
N SER A 102 -39.10 -3.32 -20.92
CA SER A 102 -38.01 -3.60 -19.97
C SER A 102 -36.70 -3.84 -20.72
N VAL A 103 -35.64 -3.18 -20.28
CA VAL A 103 -34.28 -3.33 -20.81
C VAL A 103 -33.56 -4.43 -20.04
N TYR A 104 -32.95 -5.36 -20.78
CA TYR A 104 -32.03 -6.35 -20.23
C TYR A 104 -30.64 -6.14 -20.80
N TYR A 105 -29.64 -5.96 -19.95
CA TYR A 105 -28.25 -5.81 -20.37
C TYR A 105 -27.55 -7.17 -20.46
N LYS A 106 -26.80 -7.37 -21.54
CA LYS A 106 -25.85 -8.47 -21.66
C LYS A 106 -24.54 -8.07 -21.00
N ILE A 107 -24.13 -8.86 -20.01
CA ILE A 107 -23.00 -8.56 -19.14
C ILE A 107 -21.99 -9.71 -19.15
N VAL A 108 -20.73 -9.36 -18.90
CA VAL A 108 -19.63 -10.31 -18.71
C VAL A 108 -18.70 -9.84 -17.58
N SER A 109 -18.19 -10.78 -16.77
CA SER A 109 -17.06 -10.52 -15.87
C SER A 109 -15.74 -10.37 -16.65
N PHE A 110 -14.75 -9.70 -16.06
CA PHE A 110 -13.48 -9.46 -16.74
C PHE A 110 -12.63 -10.73 -16.86
N ASP A 111 -12.76 -11.64 -15.90
CA ASP A 111 -12.21 -13.00 -15.96
C ASP A 111 -13.01 -13.97 -16.84
N LYS A 112 -14.16 -13.53 -17.36
CA LYS A 112 -15.08 -14.24 -18.26
C LYS A 112 -15.83 -15.43 -17.62
N GLN A 113 -15.72 -15.66 -16.32
CA GLN A 113 -16.45 -16.74 -15.63
C GLN A 113 -17.96 -16.55 -15.67
N TYR A 114 -18.44 -15.30 -15.64
CA TYR A 114 -19.86 -14.99 -15.67
C TYR A 114 -20.24 -14.25 -16.95
N ARG A 115 -21.26 -14.76 -17.63
CA ARG A 115 -21.86 -14.09 -18.79
C ARG A 115 -23.36 -14.36 -18.85
N GLY A 116 -24.15 -13.30 -18.88
CA GLY A 116 -25.60 -13.44 -18.83
C GLY A 116 -26.34 -12.17 -19.19
N TRP A 117 -27.64 -12.20 -18.93
CA TRP A 117 -28.58 -11.11 -19.10
C TRP A 117 -29.16 -10.74 -17.74
N ILE A 118 -29.25 -9.45 -17.44
CA ILE A 118 -29.84 -8.96 -16.20
C ILE A 118 -30.76 -7.78 -16.49
N TYR A 119 -31.83 -7.66 -15.72
CA TYR A 119 -32.74 -6.52 -15.83
C TYR A 119 -32.02 -5.21 -15.47
N GLY A 120 -32.13 -4.24 -16.39
CA GLY A 120 -31.40 -2.98 -16.39
C GLY A 120 -32.26 -1.73 -16.20
N GLY A 121 -33.58 -1.87 -15.99
CA GLY A 121 -34.54 -0.77 -15.95
C GLY A 121 -35.37 -0.66 -17.24
N LYS A 122 -35.87 0.55 -17.55
CA LYS A 122 -36.72 0.82 -18.72
C LYS A 122 -36.07 1.68 -19.82
N THR A 123 -34.88 2.23 -19.55
CA THR A 123 -34.22 3.17 -20.47
C THR A 123 -32.85 2.62 -20.88
N VAL A 124 -32.64 2.49 -22.19
CA VAL A 124 -31.35 2.06 -22.75
C VAL A 124 -30.27 3.08 -22.40
N ASN A 125 -29.03 2.63 -22.18
CA ASN A 125 -27.88 3.43 -21.74
C ASN A 125 -28.00 4.02 -20.32
N ASN A 126 -29.12 3.82 -19.63
CA ASN A 126 -29.27 4.08 -18.21
C ASN A 126 -29.13 2.76 -17.45
N PHE A 127 -28.03 2.61 -16.69
CA PHE A 127 -27.81 1.41 -15.88
C PHE A 127 -28.57 1.52 -14.56
N GLY A 128 -29.71 0.83 -14.48
CA GLY A 128 -30.53 0.74 -13.27
C GLY A 128 -31.05 -0.68 -13.00
N GLY A 129 -32.01 -0.81 -12.09
CA GLY A 129 -32.59 -2.10 -11.73
C GLY A 129 -31.57 -3.02 -11.03
N GLY A 130 -31.13 -4.08 -11.71
CA GLY A 130 -30.15 -5.05 -11.19
C GLY A 130 -28.69 -4.60 -11.26
N VAL A 131 -28.41 -3.47 -11.92
CA VAL A 131 -27.05 -2.95 -12.13
C VAL A 131 -26.94 -1.46 -11.89
N ALA A 132 -25.73 -1.01 -11.57
CA ALA A 132 -25.35 0.38 -11.45
C ALA A 132 -24.00 0.64 -12.13
N LYS A 133 -23.75 1.88 -12.55
CA LYS A 133 -22.43 2.30 -13.03
C LYS A 133 -21.37 2.03 -11.97
N TYR A 134 -20.20 1.57 -12.39
CA TYR A 134 -19.11 1.28 -11.48
C TYR A 134 -17.79 1.82 -12.02
N THR A 135 -17.10 2.60 -11.20
CA THR A 135 -15.74 3.07 -11.45
C THR A 135 -14.78 1.98 -11.01
N THR A 136 -13.98 1.45 -11.93
CA THR A 136 -13.02 0.36 -11.69
C THR A 136 -11.66 0.86 -11.22
N SER A 137 -11.36 2.13 -11.46
CA SER A 137 -10.15 2.82 -10.98
C SER A 137 -10.36 4.32 -10.94
N ASN A 138 -9.71 4.97 -9.99
CA ASN A 138 -9.64 6.42 -9.88
C ASN A 138 -8.27 6.90 -10.32
N GLU A 139 -8.19 7.72 -11.36
CA GLU A 139 -6.94 8.40 -11.70
C GLU A 139 -6.62 9.45 -10.63
N THR A 140 -5.36 9.52 -10.21
CA THR A 140 -4.86 10.47 -9.23
C THR A 140 -3.57 11.10 -9.73
N ALA A 141 -3.18 12.25 -9.18
CA ALA A 141 -1.87 12.80 -9.49
C ALA A 141 -0.77 11.89 -8.92
N ALA A 142 0.29 11.68 -9.70
CA ALA A 142 1.55 11.20 -9.13
C ALA A 142 2.09 12.27 -8.16
N THR A 143 2.58 11.84 -7.00
CA THR A 143 3.13 12.73 -5.97
C THR A 143 4.41 13.40 -6.46
N SER A 144 4.81 14.49 -5.82
CA SER A 144 6.07 15.17 -6.14
C SER A 144 7.27 14.24 -5.99
N THR A 145 7.28 13.38 -4.96
CA THR A 145 8.31 12.38 -4.74
C THR A 145 8.34 11.33 -5.84
N GLU A 146 7.18 10.82 -6.26
CA GLU A 146 7.09 9.85 -7.36
C GLU A 146 7.63 10.44 -8.68
N LYS A 147 7.40 11.72 -8.94
CA LYS A 147 7.91 12.38 -10.15
C LYS A 147 9.40 12.69 -10.10
N ALA A 148 9.93 12.99 -8.91
CA ALA A 148 11.34 13.36 -8.74
C ALA A 148 12.28 12.15 -8.92
N ASN A 149 11.85 10.97 -8.47
CA ASN A 149 12.69 9.78 -8.47
C ASN A 149 12.91 9.20 -9.88
N THR A 150 13.98 8.43 -10.02
CA THR A 150 14.21 7.53 -11.15
C THR A 150 13.98 6.11 -10.65
N TYR A 151 13.25 5.31 -11.41
CA TYR A 151 12.90 3.94 -11.03
C TYR A 151 13.53 2.92 -11.98
N VAL A 152 13.56 1.67 -11.54
CA VAL A 152 13.75 0.48 -12.36
C VAL A 152 12.69 -0.56 -11.99
N PHE A 153 12.50 -1.58 -12.82
CA PHE A 153 11.66 -2.72 -12.45
C PHE A 153 12.23 -3.42 -11.20
N ALA A 154 11.39 -3.62 -10.18
CA ALA A 154 11.79 -4.36 -8.99
C ALA A 154 11.91 -5.86 -9.27
N LYS A 155 11.05 -6.38 -10.13
CA LYS A 155 10.94 -7.80 -10.49
C LYS A 155 10.71 -7.98 -12.00
N PRO A 156 11.69 -7.61 -12.85
CA PRO A 156 11.54 -7.78 -14.30
C PRO A 156 11.31 -9.26 -14.65
N GLY A 157 10.53 -9.52 -15.70
CA GLY A 157 10.18 -10.86 -16.14
C GLY A 157 8.83 -10.93 -16.85
N THR A 158 8.20 -12.11 -16.84
CA THR A 158 7.00 -12.41 -17.65
C THR A 158 5.70 -12.56 -16.85
N THR A 159 5.76 -12.47 -15.52
CA THR A 159 4.62 -12.75 -14.64
C THR A 159 3.51 -11.70 -14.78
N ASN A 160 2.26 -12.15 -14.93
CA ASN A 160 1.08 -11.28 -15.01
C ASN A 160 0.50 -10.97 -13.61
N ASP A 161 1.29 -10.30 -12.76
CA ASP A 161 0.95 -10.01 -11.36
C ASP A 161 0.79 -8.52 -11.03
N GLY A 162 0.99 -7.64 -12.02
CA GLY A 162 1.02 -6.20 -11.85
C GLY A 162 2.38 -5.64 -11.39
N ASN A 163 3.36 -6.49 -11.06
CA ASN A 163 4.68 -6.06 -10.57
C ASN A 163 5.82 -6.30 -11.57
N SER A 164 5.63 -7.22 -12.50
CA SER A 164 6.72 -7.64 -13.40
C SER A 164 6.68 -6.97 -14.76
N VAL A 165 5.49 -6.68 -15.27
CA VAL A 165 5.29 -6.10 -16.61
C VAL A 165 4.42 -4.83 -16.54
N THR A 166 4.40 -4.05 -17.62
CA THR A 166 3.51 -2.90 -17.74
C THR A 166 2.20 -3.24 -18.46
N TYR A 167 1.19 -2.40 -18.25
CA TYR A 167 -0.18 -2.58 -18.72
C TYR A 167 -0.69 -1.34 -19.45
N VAL A 168 -1.64 -1.52 -20.36
CA VAL A 168 -2.25 -0.39 -21.10
C VAL A 168 -3.13 0.46 -20.17
N ALA A 169 -3.75 -0.17 -19.18
CA ALA A 169 -4.48 0.42 -18.05
C ALA A 169 -4.19 -0.44 -16.81
N PRO A 170 -4.39 0.04 -15.57
CA PRO A 170 -4.22 -0.80 -14.39
C PRO A 170 -4.97 -2.14 -14.53
N ALA A 171 -4.36 -3.24 -14.08
CA ALA A 171 -4.85 -4.57 -14.43
C ALA A 171 -6.32 -4.78 -14.02
N TYR A 172 -7.09 -5.37 -14.94
CA TYR A 172 -8.52 -5.64 -14.77
C TYR A 172 -9.40 -4.40 -14.49
N THR A 173 -9.01 -3.22 -14.96
CA THR A 173 -9.85 -2.00 -14.86
C THR A 173 -10.61 -1.68 -16.15
N GLN A 174 -10.20 -2.23 -17.29
CA GLN A 174 -10.92 -2.14 -18.55
C GLN A 174 -11.06 -3.52 -19.21
N TYR A 175 -12.24 -3.80 -19.75
CA TYR A 175 -12.54 -5.10 -20.34
C TYR A 175 -11.72 -5.33 -21.62
N LYS A 176 -11.06 -6.50 -21.71
CA LYS A 176 -10.13 -6.89 -22.79
C LYS A 176 -8.86 -6.02 -22.90
N ILE A 177 -8.61 -5.12 -21.96
CA ILE A 177 -7.36 -4.37 -21.87
C ILE A 177 -6.47 -5.05 -20.83
N GLY A 178 -5.22 -5.29 -21.19
CA GLY A 178 -4.30 -6.06 -20.36
C GLY A 178 -2.87 -5.55 -20.43
N ARG A 179 -1.94 -6.50 -20.37
CA ARG A 179 -0.51 -6.24 -20.47
C ARG A 179 -0.18 -5.45 -21.73
N LYS A 180 0.67 -4.45 -21.59
CA LYS A 180 1.25 -3.66 -22.67
C LYS A 180 2.46 -4.40 -23.25
N VAL A 181 3.31 -4.91 -22.37
CA VAL A 181 4.47 -5.74 -22.69
C VAL A 181 4.35 -7.09 -21.98
N MET A 182 4.87 -8.15 -22.59
CA MET A 182 4.75 -9.52 -22.07
C MET A 182 5.97 -9.98 -21.26
N ASP A 183 7.11 -9.33 -21.46
CA ASP A 183 8.38 -9.62 -20.81
C ASP A 183 9.14 -8.31 -20.58
N THR A 184 9.75 -8.15 -19.42
CA THR A 184 10.60 -7.00 -19.09
C THR A 184 12.03 -7.36 -18.72
N THR A 185 12.45 -8.60 -18.94
CA THR A 185 13.78 -9.11 -18.57
C THR A 185 14.92 -8.27 -19.15
N ASP A 186 14.80 -7.88 -20.42
CA ASP A 186 15.83 -7.09 -21.12
C ASP A 186 15.89 -5.63 -20.64
N TYR A 187 14.82 -5.14 -20.01
CA TYR A 187 14.68 -3.76 -19.53
C TYR A 187 14.99 -3.61 -18.03
N LYS A 188 15.61 -4.63 -17.41
CA LYS A 188 15.88 -4.66 -15.96
C LYS A 188 16.68 -3.46 -15.43
N ASN A 189 17.49 -2.84 -16.28
CA ASN A 189 18.36 -1.72 -15.94
C ASN A 189 17.84 -0.38 -16.48
N ASP A 190 16.68 -0.39 -17.14
CA ASP A 190 16.15 0.81 -17.76
C ASP A 190 15.63 1.81 -16.74
N LYS A 191 15.93 3.08 -17.01
CA LYS A 191 15.55 4.19 -16.15
C LYS A 191 14.14 4.64 -16.48
N LEU A 192 13.24 4.40 -15.55
CA LEU A 192 11.82 4.72 -15.66
C LEU A 192 11.50 6.03 -14.94
N LYS A 193 10.64 6.84 -15.54
CA LYS A 193 10.07 8.06 -14.93
C LYS A 193 8.57 7.92 -14.75
N VAL A 194 8.06 8.34 -13.60
CA VAL A 194 6.62 8.30 -13.30
C VAL A 194 5.96 9.61 -13.73
N THR A 195 4.82 9.49 -14.42
CA THR A 195 4.08 10.67 -14.92
C THR A 195 2.65 10.76 -14.39
N LYS A 196 2.00 9.62 -14.14
CA LYS A 196 0.60 9.53 -13.67
C LYS A 196 0.45 8.47 -12.58
N ALA A 197 -0.64 8.56 -11.82
CA ALA A 197 -1.03 7.56 -10.85
C ALA A 197 -2.52 7.21 -10.96
N ALA A 198 -2.88 6.03 -10.47
CA ALA A 198 -4.26 5.59 -10.35
C ALA A 198 -4.38 4.60 -9.19
N THR A 199 -5.59 4.47 -8.64
CA THR A 199 -5.90 3.50 -7.59
C THR A 199 -7.05 2.62 -8.05
N ARG A 200 -6.90 1.30 -7.97
CA ARG A 200 -8.02 0.39 -8.31
C ARG A 200 -9.04 0.40 -7.18
N THR A 201 -10.33 0.39 -7.52
CA THR A 201 -11.40 0.58 -6.54
C THR A 201 -11.68 -0.64 -5.67
N ARG A 202 -11.39 -1.85 -6.16
CA ARG A 202 -11.61 -3.09 -5.39
C ARG A 202 -10.43 -3.40 -4.47
N GLU A 203 -9.22 -3.41 -4.99
CA GLU A 203 -8.02 -3.73 -4.22
C GLU A 203 -7.48 -2.54 -3.40
N GLY A 204 -7.79 -1.30 -3.78
CA GLY A 204 -7.19 -0.10 -3.18
C GLY A 204 -5.70 0.09 -3.51
N ASP A 205 -5.14 -0.72 -4.41
CA ASP A 205 -3.71 -0.68 -4.74
C ASP A 205 -3.36 0.47 -5.69
N ARG A 206 -2.14 1.02 -5.52
CA ARG A 206 -1.63 2.16 -6.28
C ARG A 206 -0.87 1.68 -7.52
N TRP A 207 -1.22 2.25 -8.65
CA TRP A 207 -0.60 2.03 -9.95
C TRP A 207 0.02 3.32 -10.46
N LEU A 208 1.19 3.21 -11.07
CA LEU A 208 1.95 4.32 -11.63
C LEU A 208 2.12 4.11 -13.13
N TYR A 209 1.97 5.18 -13.91
CA TYR A 209 2.30 5.17 -15.33
C TYR A 209 3.77 5.56 -15.48
N VAL A 210 4.57 4.63 -15.99
CA VAL A 210 5.99 4.82 -16.23
C VAL A 210 6.28 5.10 -17.69
N THR A 211 7.27 5.94 -17.92
CA THR A 211 7.87 6.21 -19.22
C THR A 211 9.35 5.87 -19.20
N ASP A 212 9.76 5.17 -20.24
CA ASP A 212 11.13 4.89 -20.62
C ASP A 212 11.46 5.70 -21.88
N GLY A 213 12.60 6.41 -21.83
CA GLY A 213 13.08 7.19 -22.97
C GLY A 213 13.79 6.36 -24.03
N ALA A 214 14.43 5.25 -23.64
CA ALA A 214 15.17 4.37 -24.54
C ALA A 214 14.27 3.30 -25.17
N HIS A 215 13.31 2.77 -24.41
CA HIS A 215 12.40 1.72 -24.85
C HIS A 215 10.92 2.11 -24.68
N PRO A 216 10.38 3.03 -25.50
CA PRO A 216 9.00 3.50 -25.35
C PRO A 216 7.92 2.42 -25.43
N GLU A 217 8.23 1.23 -25.97
CA GLU A 217 7.33 0.08 -26.00
C GLU A 217 6.92 -0.42 -24.60
N VAL A 218 7.76 -0.20 -23.57
CA VAL A 218 7.45 -0.58 -22.19
C VAL A 218 6.57 0.44 -21.46
N ASN A 219 6.34 1.62 -22.05
CA ASN A 219 5.55 2.69 -21.42
C ASN A 219 4.14 2.20 -21.07
N GLY A 220 3.79 2.28 -19.79
CA GLY A 220 2.53 1.75 -19.31
C GLY A 220 2.35 1.80 -17.80
N TRP A 221 1.23 1.26 -17.35
CA TRP A 221 0.85 1.17 -15.95
C TRP A 221 1.49 -0.04 -15.28
N ILE A 222 2.02 0.13 -14.07
CA ILE A 222 2.53 -0.94 -13.21
C ILE A 222 2.17 -0.63 -11.75
N LYS A 223 2.02 -1.63 -10.89
CA LYS A 223 1.85 -1.38 -9.44
C LYS A 223 3.07 -0.63 -8.92
N SER A 224 2.87 0.28 -7.97
CA SER A 224 3.99 0.99 -7.32
C SER A 224 5.03 0.02 -6.72
N THR A 225 4.57 -1.12 -6.18
CA THR A 225 5.40 -2.21 -5.65
C THR A 225 6.19 -2.99 -6.71
N GLY A 226 5.85 -2.83 -7.99
CA GLY A 226 6.62 -3.35 -9.12
C GLY A 226 7.84 -2.50 -9.47
N LEU A 227 8.00 -1.35 -8.83
CA LEU A 227 9.11 -0.43 -9.04
C LEU A 227 9.98 -0.37 -7.79
N LYS A 228 11.27 -0.13 -8.00
CA LYS A 228 12.20 0.28 -6.96
C LYS A 228 12.99 1.48 -7.44
N ASN A 229 13.48 2.31 -6.53
CA ASN A 229 14.32 3.43 -6.92
C ASN A 229 15.58 2.91 -7.62
N TYR A 230 15.95 3.57 -8.70
CA TYR A 230 17.24 3.37 -9.33
C TYR A 230 18.33 3.81 -8.36
N LYS A 231 19.37 3.00 -8.29
CA LYS A 231 20.56 3.24 -7.49
C LYS A 231 21.75 2.85 -8.35
N SER A 232 22.57 3.82 -8.72
CA SER A 232 23.83 3.52 -9.38
C SER A 232 24.83 2.97 -8.35
N GLU A 233 25.75 2.14 -8.84
CA GLU A 233 26.80 1.59 -7.99
C GLU A 233 27.72 2.72 -7.49
N GLY A 234 28.10 2.62 -6.22
CA GLY A 234 29.01 3.56 -5.60
C GLY A 234 29.41 3.10 -4.21
N VAL A 235 30.48 3.71 -3.70
CA VAL A 235 31.10 3.32 -2.42
C VAL A 235 30.74 4.25 -1.26
N ASN A 236 29.96 5.30 -1.51
CA ASN A 236 29.65 6.32 -0.51
C ASN A 236 28.58 5.80 0.45
N GLN A 237 28.97 5.64 1.71
CA GLN A 237 28.13 5.12 2.77
C GLN A 237 27.41 6.27 3.48
N THR A 238 26.07 6.32 3.38
CA THR A 238 25.30 7.23 4.26
C THR A 238 25.46 6.77 5.70
N THR A 239 25.66 7.73 6.60
CA THR A 239 25.90 7.47 8.02
C THR A 239 24.95 8.27 8.89
N ALA A 240 24.49 7.71 9.99
CA ALA A 240 23.81 8.43 11.04
C ALA A 240 24.83 8.97 12.05
N SER A 241 24.65 10.23 12.44
CA SER A 241 25.43 10.86 13.49
C SER A 241 25.10 10.25 14.86
N MET A 242 26.09 10.22 15.76
CA MET A 242 25.91 9.91 17.19
C MET A 242 25.34 11.11 17.99
N VAL A 243 24.69 12.05 17.30
CA VAL A 243 23.95 13.17 17.88
C VAL A 243 22.50 12.74 18.05
N PHE A 244 22.01 12.82 19.29
CA PHE A 244 20.64 12.43 19.62
C PHE A 244 19.78 13.68 19.79
N ASN A 245 18.93 13.97 18.80
CA ASN A 245 17.94 15.04 18.91
C ASN A 245 16.62 14.45 19.40
N TYR A 246 15.95 15.13 20.30
CA TYR A 246 14.59 14.74 20.67
C TYR A 246 13.69 15.96 20.85
N SER A 247 12.40 15.74 20.64
CA SER A 247 11.37 16.73 20.92
C SER A 247 10.56 16.36 22.16
N ASN A 248 10.27 17.38 22.95
CA ASN A 248 9.47 17.32 24.17
C ASN A 248 8.46 18.46 24.19
N TYR A 249 7.45 18.36 25.05
CA TYR A 249 6.41 19.38 25.19
C TYR A 249 6.52 20.04 26.57
N ASP A 250 6.50 21.37 26.60
CA ASP A 250 6.51 22.13 27.86
C ASP A 250 5.14 22.13 28.55
N VAL A 251 5.03 22.79 29.71
CA VAL A 251 3.78 22.87 30.50
C VAL A 251 2.65 23.62 29.77
N ALA A 252 3.00 24.47 28.80
CA ALA A 252 2.07 25.17 27.92
C ALA A 252 1.71 24.38 26.65
N GLY A 253 2.27 23.18 26.47
CA GLY A 253 2.05 22.34 25.30
C GLY A 253 2.88 22.74 24.07
N GLN A 254 3.89 23.60 24.20
CA GLN A 254 4.79 23.94 23.10
C GLN A 254 5.85 22.86 22.90
N LYS A 255 6.07 22.47 21.65
CA LYS A 255 7.14 21.54 21.24
C LYS A 255 8.49 22.25 21.32
N THR A 256 9.35 21.81 22.22
CA THR A 256 10.76 22.20 22.30
C THR A 256 11.63 21.07 21.73
N THR A 257 12.80 21.43 21.19
CA THR A 257 13.77 20.46 20.66
C THR A 257 15.07 20.59 21.44
N SER A 258 15.54 19.48 21.97
CA SER A 258 16.80 19.38 22.70
C SER A 258 17.78 18.50 21.93
N THR A 259 19.06 18.81 22.04
CA THR A 259 20.15 18.13 21.34
C THR A 259 21.15 17.59 22.34
N ILE A 260 21.53 16.34 22.19
CA ILE A 260 22.62 15.74 22.96
C ILE A 260 23.76 15.44 22.00
N SER A 261 24.82 16.23 22.11
CA SER A 261 26.04 16.08 21.34
C SER A 261 26.88 14.94 21.92
N ASN A 262 27.08 13.88 21.14
CA ASN A 262 27.84 12.68 21.50
C ASN A 262 27.20 11.82 22.62
N ILE A 263 26.83 10.58 22.29
CA ILE A 263 26.28 9.60 23.25
C ILE A 263 27.22 9.30 24.43
N SER A 264 28.51 9.62 24.34
CA SER A 264 29.43 9.52 25.49
C SER A 264 28.99 10.42 26.65
N GLY A 265 28.37 11.58 26.36
CA GLY A 265 27.74 12.45 27.37
C GLY A 265 26.46 11.87 27.96
N LEU A 266 25.82 10.91 27.27
CA LEU A 266 24.66 10.20 27.81
C LEU A 266 25.02 9.23 28.94
N ARG A 267 26.29 8.91 29.21
CA ARG A 267 26.65 7.93 30.25
C ARG A 267 26.20 8.32 31.66
N LEU A 268 25.99 9.61 31.93
CA LEU A 268 25.44 10.10 33.19
C LEU A 268 23.91 9.87 33.30
N LEU A 269 23.22 9.78 32.16
CA LEU A 269 21.76 9.84 32.04
C LEU A 269 21.12 8.52 31.59
N PHE A 270 21.77 7.83 30.66
CA PHE A 270 21.44 6.50 30.21
C PHE A 270 22.65 5.60 30.40
N ASN A 271 22.48 4.50 31.13
CA ASN A 271 23.54 3.55 31.51
C ASN A 271 24.22 2.91 30.28
N SER A 272 25.15 3.64 29.64
CA SER A 272 25.81 3.29 28.37
C SER A 272 24.83 2.65 27.40
N ASN A 273 24.05 3.45 26.68
CA ASN A 273 22.99 2.95 25.80
C ASN A 273 23.54 2.29 24.52
N VAL A 274 24.11 1.10 24.71
CA VAL A 274 24.67 0.21 23.68
C VAL A 274 23.65 -0.07 22.58
N ASN A 275 22.34 -0.15 22.89
CA ASN A 275 21.33 -0.42 21.87
C ASN A 275 21.28 0.67 20.78
N PHE A 276 21.33 1.96 21.16
CA PHE A 276 21.37 3.04 20.17
C PHE A 276 22.71 3.08 19.44
N THR A 277 23.82 2.95 20.17
CA THR A 277 25.17 2.92 19.58
C THR A 277 25.31 1.78 18.57
N ASP A 278 24.83 0.58 18.90
CA ASP A 278 24.84 -0.60 18.05
C ASP A 278 23.91 -0.43 16.85
N ALA A 279 22.74 0.18 17.02
CA ALA A 279 21.84 0.51 15.92
C ALA A 279 22.47 1.52 14.94
N VAL A 280 23.11 2.58 15.44
CA VAL A 280 23.87 3.55 14.62
C VAL A 280 25.03 2.86 13.90
N ASN A 281 25.79 2.02 14.61
CA ASN A 281 26.91 1.27 14.01
C ASN A 281 26.43 0.29 12.94
N THR A 282 25.26 -0.33 13.15
CA THR A 282 24.61 -1.23 12.17
C THR A 282 24.19 -0.45 10.94
N PHE A 283 23.49 0.67 11.11
CA PHE A 283 23.07 1.55 10.01
C PHE A 283 24.26 2.10 9.21
N ASN A 284 25.33 2.51 9.89
CA ASN A 284 26.56 3.02 9.27
C ASN A 284 27.30 1.95 8.44
N ARG A 285 26.86 0.68 8.52
CA ARG A 285 27.38 -0.45 7.74
C ARG A 285 26.31 -1.07 6.83
N ASP A 286 25.09 -0.54 6.78
CA ASP A 286 24.03 -1.10 5.94
C ASP A 286 24.33 -0.80 4.45
N ALA A 287 24.50 -1.88 3.68
CA ALA A 287 24.69 -1.82 2.24
C ALA A 287 23.49 -1.20 1.50
N SER A 288 22.29 -1.20 2.10
CA SER A 288 21.11 -0.59 1.51
C SER A 288 21.29 0.92 1.32
N VAL A 289 21.99 1.60 2.25
CA VAL A 289 22.25 3.05 2.23
C VAL A 289 23.65 3.41 1.72
N LYS A 290 24.32 2.50 1.00
CA LYS A 290 25.60 2.72 0.32
C LYS A 290 25.43 2.89 -1.19
N GLY A 291 25.87 3.99 -1.80
CA GLY A 291 25.67 4.21 -3.24
C GLY A 291 26.55 5.31 -3.84
N ASN A 292 26.15 5.79 -5.00
CA ASN A 292 26.80 6.92 -5.66
C ASN A 292 26.36 8.24 -5.03
N LYS A 293 27.32 9.15 -4.75
CA LYS A 293 27.08 10.44 -4.11
C LYS A 293 26.13 11.34 -4.89
N SER A 294 26.02 11.17 -6.21
CA SER A 294 25.11 11.95 -7.05
C SER A 294 23.65 11.48 -6.99
N ASP A 295 23.39 10.28 -6.45
CA ASP A 295 22.04 9.74 -6.33
C ASP A 295 21.40 10.16 -4.99
N ILE A 296 20.09 10.39 -5.03
CA ILE A 296 19.27 10.65 -3.84
C ILE A 296 18.92 9.29 -3.20
N LEU A 297 19.20 9.15 -1.91
CA LEU A 297 18.64 8.11 -1.06
C LEU A 297 17.19 8.51 -0.74
N SER A 298 16.24 7.79 -1.34
CA SER A 298 14.83 8.14 -1.18
C SER A 298 14.39 8.05 0.29
N ARG A 299 13.43 8.88 0.70
CA ARG A 299 12.89 8.88 2.07
C ARG A 299 12.32 7.51 2.48
N SER A 300 11.70 6.78 1.54
CA SER A 300 11.19 5.44 1.80
C SER A 300 12.29 4.43 2.06
N ASP A 301 13.39 4.50 1.29
CA ASP A 301 14.53 3.59 1.45
C ASP A 301 15.29 3.91 2.74
N LEU A 302 15.47 5.19 3.06
CA LEU A 302 16.04 5.63 4.34
C LEU A 302 15.20 5.13 5.52
N LEU A 303 13.88 5.31 5.50
CA LEU A 303 13.01 4.84 6.58
C LEU A 303 13.02 3.31 6.72
N ALA A 304 13.06 2.58 5.60
CA ALA A 304 13.17 1.13 5.61
C ALA A 304 14.49 0.65 6.23
N ALA A 305 15.62 1.31 5.91
CA ALA A 305 16.92 1.03 6.51
C ALA A 305 16.93 1.35 8.02
N LEU A 306 16.47 2.55 8.42
CA LEU A 306 16.37 2.94 9.84
C LEU A 306 15.53 1.94 10.64
N LYS A 307 14.42 1.45 10.08
CA LYS A 307 13.60 0.41 10.73
C LYS A 307 14.32 -0.92 10.83
N LYS A 308 14.94 -1.37 9.75
CA LYS A 308 15.70 -2.62 9.69
C LYS A 308 16.87 -2.63 10.68
N ASP A 309 17.55 -1.49 10.84
CA ASP A 309 18.76 -1.36 11.66
C ASP A 309 18.46 -0.95 13.11
N GLY A 310 17.18 -0.89 13.52
CA GLY A 310 16.79 -0.64 14.90
C GLY A 310 16.80 0.83 15.33
N LEU A 311 16.83 1.77 14.39
CA LEU A 311 16.78 3.23 14.64
C LEU A 311 15.38 3.82 14.53
N SER A 312 14.36 3.06 14.09
CA SER A 312 12.98 3.59 14.07
C SER A 312 12.40 3.76 15.48
N THR A 313 12.73 2.85 16.38
CA THR A 313 12.29 2.85 17.78
C THR A 313 13.46 2.40 18.64
N VAL A 314 13.87 3.24 19.59
CA VAL A 314 14.99 2.95 20.49
C VAL A 314 14.55 3.03 21.95
N TYR A 315 14.97 2.05 22.73
CA TYR A 315 14.73 1.99 24.18
C TYR A 315 16.02 2.33 24.92
N MET A 316 16.03 3.46 25.61
CA MET A 316 17.22 3.97 26.32
C MET A 316 17.08 3.73 27.82
N LYS A 317 18.01 2.99 28.43
CA LYS A 317 18.00 2.64 29.86
C LYS A 317 18.32 3.84 30.73
N ILE A 318 17.40 4.29 31.56
CA ILE A 318 17.55 5.47 32.44
C ILE A 318 18.50 5.16 33.61
N THR A 319 19.33 6.12 34.00
CA THR A 319 20.08 6.07 35.25
C THR A 319 19.14 6.16 36.45
N PRO A 320 19.17 5.22 37.41
CA PRO A 320 18.24 5.21 38.56
C PRO A 320 18.23 6.48 39.41
N THR A 321 19.33 7.23 39.45
CA THR A 321 19.45 8.48 40.24
C THR A 321 18.57 9.63 39.74
N LEU A 322 18.03 9.53 38.52
CA LEU A 322 17.11 10.52 37.94
C LEU A 322 15.64 10.23 38.29
N LEU A 323 15.37 9.10 38.95
CA LEU A 323 14.03 8.70 39.33
C LEU A 323 13.81 8.98 40.82
N PRO A 324 12.67 9.56 41.21
CA PRO A 324 12.35 9.75 42.62
C PRO A 324 12.24 8.39 43.31
N ARG A 325 13.00 8.21 44.39
CA ARG A 325 12.98 6.95 45.16
C ARG A 325 11.86 6.97 46.18
N ILE A 326 10.97 5.98 46.09
CA ILE A 326 9.91 5.73 47.06
C ILE A 326 10.18 4.34 47.66
N PRO A 327 10.31 4.20 48.99
CA PRO A 327 10.49 2.90 49.64
C PRO A 327 9.39 1.90 49.24
N GLY A 328 9.78 0.71 48.78
CA GLY A 328 8.85 -0.31 48.28
C GLY A 328 8.26 -0.01 46.89
N GLY A 329 8.76 1.04 46.22
CA GLY A 329 8.36 1.41 44.87
C GLY A 329 9.08 0.60 43.79
N ILE A 330 8.79 0.93 42.53
CA ILE A 330 9.32 0.20 41.37
C ILE A 330 10.86 0.12 41.34
N LEU A 331 11.56 1.12 41.89
CA LEU A 331 13.02 1.15 41.96
C LEU A 331 13.61 0.05 42.84
N ASP A 332 12.89 -0.37 43.88
CA ASP A 332 13.34 -1.41 44.81
C ASP A 332 13.00 -2.83 44.31
N HIS A 333 12.20 -2.94 43.23
CA HIS A 333 11.80 -4.19 42.59
C HIS A 333 12.36 -4.36 41.17
N LEU A 334 13.28 -3.49 40.75
CA LEU A 334 13.97 -3.61 39.47
C LEU A 334 14.95 -4.78 39.51
N ASP A 335 14.85 -5.64 38.50
CA ASP A 335 15.92 -6.58 38.18
C ASP A 335 17.15 -5.85 37.60
N ASN A 336 18.20 -6.61 37.26
CA ASN A 336 19.40 -6.05 36.64
C ASN A 336 19.14 -5.41 35.24
N THR A 337 17.94 -5.56 34.66
CA THR A 337 17.64 -5.08 33.30
C THR A 337 17.38 -3.57 33.28
N GLY A 338 16.76 -3.00 34.31
CA GLY A 338 16.56 -1.55 34.48
C GLY A 338 15.28 -0.99 33.85
N ILE A 339 15.08 0.33 33.98
CA ILE A 339 13.96 1.08 33.38
C ILE A 339 14.42 1.75 32.09
N PHE A 340 13.54 1.80 31.10
CA PHE A 340 13.80 2.35 29.77
C PHE A 340 12.78 3.44 29.41
N MET A 341 13.24 4.44 28.67
CA MET A 341 12.39 5.35 27.91
C MET A 341 12.36 4.94 26.45
N LYS A 342 11.19 5.05 25.82
CA LYS A 342 11.00 4.73 24.41
C LYS A 342 10.99 6.00 23.56
N PHE A 343 11.76 5.97 22.49
CA PHE A 343 11.90 7.05 21.54
C PHE A 343 11.57 6.53 20.15
N ASN A 344 10.72 7.24 19.42
CA ASN A 344 10.36 6.92 18.05
C ASN A 344 10.92 7.99 17.12
N ILE A 345 11.46 7.59 15.98
CA ILE A 345 11.96 8.55 14.99
C ILE A 345 10.86 9.56 14.62
N ASP A 346 11.18 10.85 14.65
CA ASP A 346 10.30 11.91 14.16
C ASP A 346 10.35 11.87 12.63
N THR A 347 9.36 11.19 12.04
CA THR A 347 9.32 10.99 10.60
C THR A 347 9.20 12.30 9.86
N ASP A 348 8.60 13.33 10.44
CA ASP A 348 8.39 14.63 9.81
C ASP A 348 9.67 15.48 9.80
N ALA A 349 10.54 15.27 10.79
CA ALA A 349 11.85 15.90 10.88
C ALA A 349 12.95 15.15 10.10
N LEU A 350 12.63 14.09 9.35
CA LEU A 350 13.63 13.38 8.54
C LEU A 350 14.24 14.31 7.47
N PRO A 351 15.57 14.26 7.25
CA PRO A 351 16.21 15.08 6.23
C PRO A 351 15.62 14.86 4.84
N GLN A 352 15.46 15.94 4.08
CA GLN A 352 15.00 15.89 2.69
C GLN A 352 16.19 15.89 1.73
N ASN A 353 16.05 15.26 0.56
CA ASN A 353 17.06 15.23 -0.49
C ASN A 353 18.44 14.68 -0.03
N VAL A 354 18.42 13.68 0.85
CA VAL A 354 19.63 12.98 1.31
C VAL A 354 20.29 12.30 0.10
N HIS A 355 21.57 12.57 -0.12
CA HIS A 355 22.36 11.85 -1.08
C HIS A 355 23.12 10.70 -0.41
N TYR A 356 23.45 9.66 -1.16
CA TYR A 356 24.28 8.58 -0.62
C TYR A 356 25.62 9.12 -0.13
N GLY A 357 26.10 8.71 1.05
CA GLY A 357 27.32 9.27 1.64
C GLY A 357 27.12 10.52 2.48
N ASP A 358 25.89 10.99 2.67
CA ASP A 358 25.62 12.06 3.63
C ASP A 358 25.75 11.56 5.06
N ASN A 359 26.08 12.48 5.97
CA ASN A 359 25.96 12.27 7.41
C ASN A 359 24.62 12.86 7.87
N ILE A 360 23.68 12.00 8.23
CA ILE A 360 22.32 12.40 8.63
C ILE A 360 22.22 12.56 10.15
N ARG A 361 21.44 13.54 10.58
CA ARG A 361 21.04 13.70 11.98
C ARG A 361 19.61 13.22 12.14
N LEU A 362 19.39 12.43 13.19
CA LEU A 362 18.09 11.84 13.48
C LEU A 362 17.45 12.55 14.65
N SER A 363 16.17 12.83 14.52
CA SER A 363 15.34 13.43 15.57
C SER A 363 14.30 12.43 16.04
N TYR A 364 14.03 12.42 17.33
CA TYR A 364 13.12 11.47 17.96
C TYR A 364 12.02 12.19 18.73
N THR A 365 10.88 11.52 18.86
CA THR A 365 9.79 11.89 19.76
C THR A 365 9.76 10.91 20.93
N ILE A 366 9.49 11.43 22.11
CA ILE A 366 9.37 10.63 23.33
C ILE A 366 7.93 10.13 23.42
N GLU A 367 7.75 8.84 23.70
CA GLU A 367 6.40 8.35 24.02
C GLU A 367 5.97 8.90 25.40
N PRO A 368 4.87 9.66 25.48
CA PRO A 368 4.43 10.22 26.75
C PRO A 368 3.88 9.13 27.66
N GLN A 369 3.85 9.40 28.97
CA GLN A 369 3.11 8.63 30.00
C GLN A 369 3.60 7.21 30.31
N ASN A 370 4.57 6.65 29.58
CA ASN A 370 5.05 5.28 29.85
C ASN A 370 6.56 5.24 30.03
N LEU A 371 7.00 4.53 31.07
CA LEU A 371 8.33 3.93 31.14
C LEU A 371 8.24 2.44 30.81
N TYR A 372 9.37 1.80 30.61
CA TYR A 372 9.42 0.43 30.10
C TYR A 372 10.40 -0.43 30.88
N VAL A 373 10.07 -1.70 31.07
CA VAL A 373 10.96 -2.72 31.68
C VAL A 373 11.00 -3.98 30.80
N LYS A 374 12.09 -4.77 30.87
CA LYS A 374 12.24 -5.99 30.05
C LYS A 374 11.63 -7.24 30.68
N ALA A 375 11.42 -7.24 31.99
CA ALA A 375 10.78 -8.32 32.71
C ALA A 375 9.52 -7.82 33.43
N PRO A 376 8.47 -8.64 33.53
CA PRO A 376 7.27 -8.27 34.26
C PRO A 376 7.60 -8.21 35.76
N ILE A 377 7.32 -7.06 36.40
CA ILE A 377 7.36 -6.95 37.85
C ILE A 377 5.98 -7.37 38.36
N GLN A 378 5.76 -8.69 38.50
CA GLN A 378 4.42 -9.26 38.73
C GLN A 378 3.69 -8.72 39.98
N THR A 379 4.42 -8.18 40.95
CA THR A 379 3.85 -7.54 42.16
C THR A 379 3.35 -6.10 41.93
N ILE A 380 3.68 -5.46 40.80
CA ILE A 380 3.43 -4.03 40.53
C ILE A 380 2.81 -3.79 39.13
N ILE A 381 3.06 -4.68 38.16
CA ILE A 381 2.66 -4.53 36.75
C ILE A 381 1.99 -5.83 36.27
N ALA A 382 0.79 -5.73 35.70
CA ALA A 382 0.11 -6.86 35.09
C ALA A 382 0.83 -7.32 33.79
N ASP A 383 0.89 -8.64 33.56
CA ASP A 383 1.61 -9.26 32.42
C ASP A 383 1.04 -8.86 31.03
N ASN A 384 -0.17 -8.28 31.00
CA ASN A 384 -0.84 -7.86 29.77
C ASN A 384 -0.31 -6.55 29.14
N THR A 385 0.71 -5.91 29.74
CA THR A 385 1.29 -4.65 29.22
C THR A 385 2.47 -4.85 28.27
N LYS A 386 2.78 -6.11 27.88
CA LYS A 386 3.87 -6.42 26.95
C LYS A 386 3.57 -5.91 25.55
N ASN A 387 4.47 -5.09 25.01
CA ASN A 387 4.40 -4.61 23.64
C ASN A 387 5.08 -5.58 22.65
N SER A 388 4.95 -5.29 21.35
CA SER A 388 5.54 -6.08 20.26
C SER A 388 7.07 -6.21 20.34
N ASP A 389 7.72 -5.27 21.03
CA ASP A 389 9.17 -5.18 21.14
C ASP A 389 9.68 -5.94 22.39
N GLY A 390 8.78 -6.58 23.13
CA GLY A 390 9.09 -7.38 24.31
C GLY A 390 9.25 -6.60 25.61
N TYR A 391 8.87 -5.32 25.63
CA TYR A 391 8.91 -4.47 26.84
C TYR A 391 7.53 -4.36 27.47
N TYR A 392 7.50 -4.24 28.79
CA TYR A 392 6.28 -4.04 29.58
C TYR A 392 6.13 -2.56 29.90
N ALA A 393 4.97 -1.99 29.57
CA ALA A 393 4.69 -0.58 29.86
C ALA A 393 4.39 -0.37 31.35
N VAL A 394 4.97 0.70 31.88
CA VAL A 394 4.79 1.21 33.23
C VAL A 394 4.16 2.61 33.13
N PRO A 395 2.85 2.75 33.34
CA PRO A 395 2.19 4.05 33.33
C PRO A 395 2.79 4.97 34.39
N MET A 396 3.12 6.19 34.01
CA MET A 396 3.73 7.22 34.85
C MET A 396 3.01 8.56 34.67
N ASN A 397 2.98 9.35 35.74
CA ASN A 397 2.52 10.73 35.63
C ASN A 397 3.44 11.49 34.66
N ASN A 398 2.84 12.28 33.76
CA ASN A 398 3.54 13.17 32.85
C ASN A 398 4.55 14.08 33.55
N ASP A 399 4.29 14.49 34.80
CA ASP A 399 5.22 15.33 35.56
C ASP A 399 6.54 14.62 35.85
N VAL A 400 6.51 13.30 36.09
CA VAL A 400 7.71 12.48 36.29
C VAL A 400 8.50 12.38 35.00
N ILE A 401 7.83 12.10 33.87
CA ILE A 401 8.48 12.07 32.54
C ILE A 401 9.08 13.43 32.21
N ARG A 402 8.36 14.53 32.45
CA ARG A 402 8.86 15.89 32.24
C ARG A 402 10.07 16.20 33.11
N SER A 403 10.08 15.78 34.38
CA SER A 403 11.23 15.99 35.27
C SER A 403 12.47 15.22 34.81
N ILE A 404 12.30 14.00 34.30
CA ILE A 404 13.41 13.24 33.71
C ILE A 404 13.91 13.99 32.47
N VAL A 405 13.00 14.44 31.61
CA VAL A 405 13.31 15.12 30.35
C VAL A 405 13.90 16.53 30.55
N SER A 406 13.48 17.29 31.57
CA SER A 406 14.10 18.57 31.90
C SER A 406 15.51 18.37 32.44
N GLY A 407 15.74 17.31 33.23
CA GLY A 407 17.09 16.90 33.63
C GLY A 407 18.02 16.56 32.46
N LEU A 408 17.47 16.15 31.31
CA LEU A 408 18.26 15.93 30.08
C LEU A 408 18.76 17.24 29.46
N ALA A 409 18.04 18.36 29.61
CA ALA A 409 18.36 19.63 28.95
C ALA A 409 19.38 20.49 29.73
N THR A 410 19.55 20.25 31.03
CA THR A 410 20.42 21.06 31.91
C THR A 410 21.88 20.58 31.96
N ILE A 411 22.20 19.44 31.32
CA ILE A 411 23.56 18.88 31.25
C ILE A 411 24.15 19.31 29.90
N GLU A 412 24.60 20.57 29.82
CA GLU A 412 25.42 21.03 28.70
C GLU A 412 26.85 20.47 28.86
N PHE A 413 27.39 19.88 27.78
CA PHE A 413 28.79 19.47 27.67
C PHE A 413 29.52 20.40 26.71
#